data_AF-A0A0R2FD70-F1
#
_entry.id   AF-A0A0R2FD70-F1
#
_cell.length_a   1.000
_cell.length_b   1.000
_cell.length_c   1.000
_cell.angle_alpha   90.00
_cell.angle_beta   90.00
_cell.angle_gamma   90.00
#
_symmetry.space_group_name_H-M   'P 1'
#
loop_
_entity.id
_entity.type
_entity.pdbx_description
1 polymer ?
#
loop_
_entity_poly.entity_id
_entity_poly.type
_entity_poly.pdbx_seq_one_letter_code
_entity_poly.pdbx_strand_id
1 'polypeptide(L)'
;MAGQAVGNYTIGRPLVGGLICGLILGDLQLGIACGVAMQLVYIALVTPGGTVSADVRAISYIGIPLAMVAIASQGLNPLGGSAANLAKSVGTLVGTVGTVLYYAVATMNLVWQSFGWKDVHNGKLNKLTAVNFG
;
A
#
# COMPACT_ATOMS: atom_id res chain seq x y z
N MET A 1 9.77 -1.91 -15.54
CA MET A 1 10.69 -1.47 -14.47
C MET A 1 10.18 -0.27 -13.68
N ALA A 2 9.49 0.71 -14.29
CA ALA A 2 8.97 1.89 -13.59
C ALA A 2 7.87 1.60 -12.53
N GLY A 3 6.94 0.68 -12.80
CA GLY A 3 5.83 0.40 -11.87
C GLY A 3 6.25 -0.14 -10.50
N GLN A 4 7.26 -1.02 -10.47
CA GLN A 4 7.77 -1.57 -9.21
C GLN A 4 8.75 -0.61 -8.53
N ALA A 5 9.74 -0.08 -9.26
CA ALA A 5 10.78 0.78 -8.71
C ALA A 5 10.23 2.11 -8.17
N VAL A 6 9.37 2.79 -8.93
CA VAL A 6 8.84 4.11 -8.56
C VAL A 6 7.51 3.98 -7.82
N GLY A 7 6.60 3.17 -8.33
CA GLY A 7 5.27 3.00 -7.70
C GLY A 7 5.37 2.29 -6.35
N ASN A 8 5.90 1.07 -6.33
CA ASN A 8 5.83 0.21 -5.16
C ASN A 8 6.88 0.58 -4.09
N TYR A 9 8.13 0.87 -4.51
CA TYR A 9 9.22 1.15 -3.57
C TYR A 9 9.39 2.62 -3.19
N THR A 10 8.85 3.58 -3.95
CA THR A 10 8.90 5.01 -3.59
C THR A 10 7.54 5.50 -3.10
N ILE A 11 6.53 5.50 -3.97
CA ILE A 11 5.22 6.11 -3.69
C ILE A 11 4.37 5.24 -2.75
N GLY A 12 4.57 3.92 -2.75
CA GLY A 12 3.87 2.97 -1.89
C GLY A 12 4.38 2.90 -0.45
N ARG A 13 5.41 3.67 -0.08
CA ARG A 13 5.99 3.66 1.26
C ARG A 13 5.21 4.57 2.22
N PRO A 14 4.93 4.13 3.45
CA PRO A 14 4.19 4.91 4.45
C PRO A 14 4.69 6.33 4.68
N LEU A 15 5.99 6.61 4.55
CA LEU A 15 6.51 7.97 4.69
C LEU A 15 6.01 8.91 3.58
N VAL A 16 5.99 8.44 2.33
CA VAL A 16 5.53 9.21 1.17
C VAL A 16 4.00 9.32 1.19
N GLY A 17 3.30 8.23 1.53
CA GLY A 17 1.85 8.27 1.78
C GLY A 17 1.48 9.25 2.89
N GLY A 18 2.24 9.27 3.98
CA GLY A 18 2.10 10.20 5.11
C GLY A 18 2.20 11.65 4.70
N LEU A 19 3.18 11.97 3.87
CA LEU A 19 3.34 13.31 3.30
C LEU A 19 2.14 13.70 2.44
N ILE A 20 1.71 12.83 1.53
CA ILE A 20 0.61 13.10 0.60
C ILE A 20 -0.72 13.24 1.36
N CYS A 21 -1.04 12.30 2.25
CA CYS A 21 -2.25 12.36 3.07
C CYS A 21 -2.23 13.57 4.03
N GLY A 22 -1.05 13.93 4.56
CA GLY A 22 -0.84 15.15 5.34
C GLY A 22 -1.22 16.41 4.58
N LEU A 23 -0.76 16.53 3.34
CA LEU A 23 -1.10 17.65 2.46
C LEU A 23 -2.59 17.70 2.12
N ILE A 24 -3.21 16.54 1.85
CA ILE A 24 -4.63 16.46 1.47
C ILE A 24 -5.54 16.80 2.66
N LEU A 25 -5.22 16.28 3.86
CA LEU A 25 -6.04 16.46 5.06
C LEU A 25 -5.73 17.77 5.82
N GLY A 26 -4.73 18.53 5.38
CA GLY A 26 -4.39 19.83 5.95
C GLY A 26 -3.55 19.79 7.23
N ASP A 27 -3.11 18.61 7.67
CA ASP A 27 -2.21 18.43 8.83
C ASP A 27 -0.97 17.63 8.42
N LEU A 28 0.05 18.38 7.98
CA LEU A 28 1.31 17.83 7.50
C LEU A 28 2.09 17.12 8.62
N GLN A 29 2.10 17.71 9.82
CA GLN A 29 2.86 17.19 10.95
C GLN A 29 2.27 15.85 11.42
N LEU A 30 0.95 15.77 11.51
CA LEU A 30 0.25 14.54 11.83
C LEU A 30 0.41 13.48 10.74
N GLY A 31 0.35 13.87 9.46
CA GLY A 31 0.55 12.95 8.34
C GLY A 31 1.94 12.32 8.32
N ILE A 32 2.98 13.13 8.52
CA ILE A 32 4.36 12.64 8.62
C ILE A 32 4.54 11.76 9.88
N ALA A 33 3.99 12.17 11.03
CA ALA A 33 4.09 11.39 12.26
C ALA A 33 3.43 10.00 12.12
N CYS A 34 2.24 9.93 11.51
CA CYS A 34 1.57 8.67 11.20
C CYS A 34 2.38 7.83 10.20
N GLY A 35 2.93 8.47 9.15
CA GLY A 35 3.77 7.82 8.16
C GLY A 35 5.02 7.19 8.77
N VAL A 36 5.71 7.89 9.68
CA VAL A 36 6.88 7.37 10.42
C VAL A 36 6.48 6.21 11.32
N ALA A 37 5.39 6.36 12.10
CA ALA A 37 4.91 5.32 13.00
C ALA A 37 4.58 4.01 12.26
N MET A 38 3.94 4.11 11.09
CA MET A 38 3.64 2.96 10.24
C MET A 38 4.89 2.42 9.53
N GLN A 39 5.78 3.28 9.06
CA GLN A 39 7.04 2.86 8.40
C GLN A 39 7.90 2.00 9.33
N LEU A 40 7.94 2.31 10.64
CA LEU A 40 8.69 1.53 11.63
C LEU A 40 8.18 0.10 11.79
N VAL A 41 6.86 -0.12 11.69
CA VAL A 41 6.26 -1.48 11.77
C VAL A 41 6.67 -2.33 10.56
N TYR A 42 6.85 -1.68 9.41
CA TYR A 42 7.08 -2.37 8.13
C TYR A 42 8.49 -2.16 7.57
N ILE A 43 9.45 -1.71 8.38
CA ILE A 43 10.80 -1.41 7.92
C ILE A 43 11.54 -2.65 7.40
N ALA A 44 11.32 -3.79 8.04
CA ALA A 44 11.89 -5.09 7.67
C ALA A 44 10.98 -5.91 6.75
N LEU A 45 9.88 -5.31 6.25
CA LEU A 45 8.99 -6.00 5.33
C LEU A 45 9.68 -6.16 3.98
N VAL A 46 10.14 -7.38 3.73
CA VAL A 46 10.55 -7.88 2.43
C VAL A 46 9.49 -8.87 1.93
N THR A 47 9.31 -8.92 0.61
CA THR A 47 8.41 -9.84 -0.08
C THR A 47 9.26 -10.91 -0.76
N PRO A 48 9.58 -12.05 -0.11
CA PRO A 48 10.17 -13.19 -0.81
C PRO A 48 9.17 -13.68 -1.86
N GLY A 49 9.66 -14.04 -3.04
CA GLY A 49 8.83 -14.33 -4.21
C GLY A 49 7.65 -15.26 -3.89
N GLY A 50 6.43 -14.74 -4.05
CA GLY A 50 5.18 -15.50 -3.90
C GLY A 50 4.27 -15.08 -2.74
N THR A 51 4.77 -14.33 -1.74
CA THR A 51 3.92 -13.90 -0.60
C THR A 51 4.06 -12.42 -0.27
N VAL A 52 2.94 -11.70 -0.27
CA VAL A 52 2.83 -10.36 0.33
C VAL A 52 2.38 -10.55 1.77
N SER A 53 3.28 -10.28 2.72
CA SER A 53 3.02 -10.39 4.16
C SER A 53 2.21 -9.21 4.73
N ALA A 54 2.33 -8.03 4.12
CA ALA A 54 1.50 -6.86 4.38
C ALA A 54 1.49 -5.93 3.16
N ASP A 55 0.32 -5.44 2.74
CA ASP A 55 0.24 -4.49 1.63
C ASP A 55 0.52 -3.05 2.11
N VAL A 56 1.77 -2.60 1.90
CA VAL A 56 2.22 -1.25 2.26
C VAL A 56 1.46 -0.13 1.56
N ARG A 57 0.82 -0.40 0.41
CA ARG A 57 0.02 0.58 -0.33
C ARG A 57 -1.31 0.85 0.35
N ALA A 58 -2.06 -0.19 0.72
CA ALA A 58 -3.26 -0.05 1.53
C ALA A 58 -2.96 0.66 2.85
N ILE A 59 -1.85 0.32 3.51
CA ILE A 59 -1.41 1.01 4.73
C ILE A 59 -1.19 2.51 4.47
N SER A 60 -0.48 2.84 3.40
CA SER A 60 -0.10 4.22 3.07
C SER A 60 -1.27 5.11 2.66
N TYR A 61 -2.25 4.59 1.91
CA TYR A 61 -3.31 5.40 1.30
C TYR A 61 -4.69 5.21 1.94
N ILE A 62 -4.88 4.16 2.72
CA ILE A 62 -6.12 3.91 3.47
C ILE A 62 -5.82 4.05 4.97
N GLY A 63 -4.79 3.37 5.47
CA GLY A 63 -4.45 3.34 6.89
C GLY A 63 -4.06 4.70 7.46
N ILE A 64 -3.13 5.41 6.82
CA ILE A 64 -2.65 6.73 7.27
C ILE A 64 -3.79 7.75 7.40
N PRO A 65 -4.60 8.03 6.37
CA PRO A 65 -5.65 9.03 6.49
C PRO A 65 -6.72 8.63 7.53
N LEU A 66 -7.04 7.35 7.66
CA LEU A 66 -7.91 6.84 8.74
C LEU A 66 -7.30 7.10 10.12
N ALA A 67 -6.01 6.84 10.30
CA ALA A 67 -5.30 7.12 11.54
C ALA A 67 -5.29 8.62 11.86
N MET A 68 -5.02 9.48 10.87
CA MET A 68 -5.03 10.93 11.04
C MET A 68 -6.39 11.43 11.51
N VAL A 69 -7.48 10.99 10.88
CA VAL A 69 -8.86 11.37 11.28
C VAL A 69 -9.19 10.85 12.68
N ALA A 70 -8.77 9.64 13.03
CA ALA A 70 -8.98 9.08 14.37
C ALA A 70 -8.19 9.85 15.45
N ILE A 71 -6.95 10.23 15.17
CA ILE A 71 -6.09 11.00 16.09
C ILE A 71 -6.64 12.42 16.26
N ALA A 72 -7.03 13.06 15.16
CA ALA A 72 -7.61 14.40 15.16
C ALA A 72 -8.96 14.45 15.91
N SER A 73 -9.82 13.45 15.72
CA SER A 73 -11.12 13.39 16.41
C SER A 73 -11.00 13.15 17.92
N GLN A 74 -9.91 12.52 18.36
CA GLN A 74 -9.60 12.33 19.78
C GLN A 74 -8.79 13.49 20.40
N GLY A 75 -8.44 14.51 19.61
CA GLY A 75 -7.64 15.66 20.07
C GLY A 75 -6.25 15.26 20.59
N LEU A 76 -5.72 14.13 20.12
CA LEU A 76 -4.45 13.60 20.60
C LEU A 76 -3.28 14.40 20.02
N ASN A 77 -2.22 14.54 20.81
CA ASN A 77 -0.98 15.18 20.34
C ASN A 77 -0.40 14.36 19.16
N PRO A 78 -0.17 14.97 17.98
CA PRO A 78 0.37 14.30 16.80
C PRO A 78 1.71 13.59 17.01
N LEU A 79 2.53 14.09 17.94
CA LEU A 79 3.84 13.54 18.29
C LEU A 79 3.80 12.69 19.58
N GLY A 80 2.62 12.51 20.17
CA GLY A 80 2.45 11.73 21.40
C GLY A 80 2.52 10.23 21.15
N GLY A 81 2.97 9.48 22.16
CA GLY A 81 3.02 8.01 22.11
C GLY A 81 1.65 7.36 21.85
N SER A 82 0.56 7.96 22.34
CA SER A 82 -0.80 7.48 22.09
C SER A 82 -1.21 7.58 20.62
N ALA A 83 -0.89 8.70 19.96
CA ALA A 83 -1.14 8.88 18.53
C ALA A 83 -0.33 7.88 17.69
N ALA A 84 0.94 7.67 18.04
CA ALA A 84 1.78 6.67 17.40
C ALA A 84 1.24 5.23 17.59
N ASN A 85 0.73 4.90 18.77
CA ASN A 85 0.14 3.59 19.04
C ASN A 85 -1.17 3.37 18.26
N LEU A 86 -2.01 4.40 18.16
CA LEU A 86 -3.22 4.35 17.36
C LEU A 86 -2.90 4.19 15.86
N ALA A 87 -1.96 4.98 15.34
CA ALA A 87 -1.49 4.87 13.96
C ALA A 87 -0.94 3.47 13.66
N LYS A 88 -0.10 2.90 14.54
CA LYS A 88 0.41 1.53 14.38
C LYS A 88 -0.73 0.50 14.36
N SER A 89 -1.71 0.62 15.26
CA SER A 89 -2.84 -0.32 15.34
C SER A 89 -3.71 -0.30 14.09
N VAL A 90 -4.06 0.91 13.61
CA VAL A 90 -4.80 1.09 12.35
C VAL A 90 -3.99 0.56 11.16
N GLY A 91 -2.68 0.84 11.13
CA GLY A 91 -1.78 0.34 10.10
C GLY A 91 -1.76 -1.18 10.01
N THR A 92 -1.68 -1.88 11.15
CA THR A 92 -1.71 -3.35 11.21
C THR A 92 -3.04 -3.93 10.71
N LEU A 93 -4.16 -3.34 11.11
CA LEU A 93 -5.49 -3.76 10.66
C LEU A 93 -5.63 -3.61 9.14
N VAL A 94 -5.34 -2.42 8.63
CA VAL A 94 -5.49 -2.11 7.20
C VAL A 94 -4.47 -2.87 6.36
N GLY A 95 -3.27 -3.11 6.85
CA GLY A 95 -2.27 -3.95 6.18
C GLY A 95 -2.76 -5.38 5.97
N THR A 96 -3.46 -5.94 6.96
CA THR A 96 -4.06 -7.28 6.86
C THR A 96 -5.17 -7.32 5.82
N VAL A 97 -6.06 -6.33 5.81
CA VAL A 97 -7.12 -6.20 4.80
C VAL A 97 -6.53 -6.00 3.41
N GLY A 98 -5.51 -5.15 3.28
CA GLY A 98 -4.82 -4.89 2.02
C GLY A 98 -4.18 -6.14 1.43
N THR A 99 -3.63 -7.02 2.27
CA THR A 99 -3.08 -8.31 1.83
C THR A 99 -4.16 -9.20 1.18
N VAL A 100 -5.37 -9.26 1.77
CA VAL A 100 -6.49 -10.03 1.19
C VAL A 100 -6.89 -9.46 -0.17
N LEU A 101 -7.03 -8.14 -0.26
CA LEU A 101 -7.36 -7.46 -1.52
C LEU A 101 -6.28 -7.72 -2.59
N TYR A 102 -5.01 -7.68 -2.19
CA TYR A 102 -3.90 -7.97 -3.08
C TYR A 102 -3.98 -9.39 -3.64
N TYR A 103 -4.20 -10.40 -2.79
CA TYR A 103 -4.33 -11.77 -3.26
C TYR A 103 -5.60 -11.99 -4.10
N ALA A 104 -6.69 -11.28 -3.82
CA ALA A 104 -7.89 -11.33 -4.65
C ALA A 104 -7.61 -10.82 -6.08
N VAL A 105 -6.93 -9.66 -6.20
CA VAL A 105 -6.51 -9.12 -7.49
C VAL A 105 -5.50 -10.04 -8.19
N ALA A 106 -4.52 -10.57 -7.45
CA ALA A 106 -3.57 -11.54 -8.00
C ALA A 106 -4.26 -12.82 -8.52
N THR A 107 -5.32 -13.26 -7.85
CA THR A 107 -6.14 -14.40 -8.30
C THR A 107 -6.90 -14.06 -9.57
N MET A 108 -7.49 -12.87 -9.65
CA MET A 108 -8.17 -12.41 -10.87
C MET A 108 -7.20 -12.31 -12.05
N ASN A 109 -5.94 -11.90 -11.83
CA ASN A 109 -4.91 -11.87 -12.88
C ASN A 109 -4.63 -13.23 -13.54
N LEU A 110 -4.99 -14.36 -12.91
CA LEU A 110 -4.90 -15.67 -13.56
C LEU A 110 -5.83 -15.77 -14.78
N VAL A 111 -6.95 -15.04 -14.79
CA VAL A 111 -7.87 -14.97 -15.93
C VAL A 111 -7.20 -14.28 -17.12
N TRP A 112 -6.53 -13.15 -16.89
CA TRP A 112 -5.74 -12.46 -17.92
C TRP A 112 -4.56 -13.32 -18.39
N GLN A 113 -3.88 -14.02 -17.48
CA GLN A 113 -2.83 -14.97 -17.87
C GLN A 113 -3.38 -16.09 -18.76
N SER A 114 -4.59 -16.60 -18.51
CA SER A 114 -5.23 -17.61 -19.36
C SER A 114 -5.44 -17.12 -20.80
N PHE A 115 -5.88 -15.86 -20.97
CA PHE A 115 -5.96 -15.22 -22.29
C PHE A 115 -4.59 -15.02 -22.93
N GLY A 116 -3.59 -14.60 -22.14
CA GLY A 116 -2.20 -14.47 -22.59
C GLY A 116 -1.64 -15.78 -23.13
N TRP A 117 -1.84 -16.89 -22.40
CA TRP A 117 -1.42 -18.22 -22.84
C TRP A 117 -2.08 -18.63 -24.17
N LYS A 118 -3.35 -18.26 -24.40
CA LYS A 118 -4.04 -18.53 -25.67
C LYS A 118 -3.45 -17.70 -26.82
N ASP A 119 -3.09 -16.45 -26.59
CA ASP A 119 -2.46 -15.59 -27.60
C ASP A 119 -1.02 -16.02 -27.92
N VAL A 120 -0.28 -16.56 -26.93
CA VAL A 120 1.05 -17.16 -27.11
C VAL A 120 0.98 -18.40 -28.02
N HIS A 121 0.07 -19.33 -27.76
CA HIS A 121 -0.09 -20.53 -28.60
C HIS A 121 -0.47 -20.20 -30.05
N ASN A 122 -1.16 -19.08 -30.27
CA ASN A 122 -1.53 -18.59 -31.59
C ASN A 122 -0.45 -17.72 -32.26
N GLY A 123 0.75 -17.60 -31.66
CA GLY A 123 1.87 -16.82 -32.19
C GLY A 123 1.67 -15.30 -32.15
N LYS A 124 0.64 -14.78 -31.45
CA LYS A 124 0.28 -13.36 -31.42
C LYS A 124 1.04 -12.61 -30.31
N LEU A 125 2.36 -12.59 -30.40
CA LEU A 125 3.24 -12.01 -29.38
C LEU A 125 3.04 -10.50 -29.19
N ASN A 126 2.56 -9.78 -30.20
CA ASN A 126 2.28 -8.33 -30.12
C ASN A 126 1.12 -7.98 -29.18
N LYS A 127 0.28 -8.95 -28.80
CA LYS A 127 -0.84 -8.75 -27.85
C LYS A 127 -0.47 -9.00 -26.40
N LEU A 128 0.70 -9.59 -26.13
CA LEU A 128 1.17 -9.90 -24.78
C LEU A 128 1.31 -8.66 -23.89
N THR A 129 1.72 -7.53 -24.46
CA THR A 129 1.81 -6.26 -23.74
C THR A 129 0.45 -5.82 -23.22
N ALA A 130 -0.62 -5.98 -24.02
CA ALA A 130 -1.98 -5.62 -23.60
C ALA A 130 -2.48 -6.51 -22.46
N VAL A 131 -2.12 -7.80 -22.46
CA VAL A 131 -2.45 -8.74 -21.36
C VAL A 131 -1.68 -8.40 -20.09
N ASN A 132 -0.43 -7.94 -20.20
CA ASN A 132 0.38 -7.53 -19.04
C ASN A 132 -0.11 -6.23 -18.36
N PHE A 133 -0.94 -5.42 -19.04
CA PHE A 133 -1.57 -4.24 -18.46
C PHE A 133 -2.95 -4.51 -17.84
N GLY A 134 -3.49 -5.72 -18.04
CA GLY A 134 -4.78 -6.15 -17.53
C GLY A 134 -4.74 -6.67 -16.10
#